data_AF-A0A8S3GZK9-F1
#
_entry.id   AF-A0A8S3GZK9-F1
#
_cell.length_a   1.000
_cell.length_b   1.000
_cell.length_c   1.000
_cell.angle_alpha   90.00
_cell.angle_beta   90.00
_cell.angle_gamma   90.00
#
_symmetry.space_group_name_H-M   'P 1'
#
loop_
_entity.id
_entity.type
_entity.pdbx_description
1 polymer ?
#
loop_
_entity_poly.entity_id
_entity_poly.type
_entity_poly.pdbx_seq_one_letter_code
_entity_poly.pdbx_strand_id
1 'polypeptide(L)'
;CPYLTTRLSPAIPVFAAILFLCVICFIFRTACSDPGILPRGTSDEILYLERSNVANSSHSVALPGRTIEVQMHTGHVLQLKFCSTCKIFRPPRVSHCSLCNACI
;
A
#
# COMPACT_ATOMS: atom_id res chain seq x y z
N CYS A 1 -0.78 36.45 -24.17
CA CYS A 1 -1.81 37.50 -24.30
C CYS A 1 -1.39 38.77 -23.54
N PRO A 2 -0.60 39.67 -24.15
CA PRO A 2 -0.08 40.87 -23.48
C PRO A 2 -1.18 41.86 -23.05
N TYR A 3 -2.37 41.77 -23.66
CA TYR A 3 -3.51 42.65 -23.37
C TYR A 3 -4.16 42.39 -22.00
N LEU A 4 -4.06 41.15 -21.47
CA LEU A 4 -4.68 40.77 -20.20
C LEU A 4 -3.82 41.19 -18.99
N THR A 5 -2.49 41.16 -19.14
CA THR A 5 -1.53 41.50 -18.08
C THR A 5 -1.31 43.00 -17.91
N THR A 6 -1.44 43.78 -18.99
CA THR A 6 -1.21 45.24 -18.98
C THR A 6 -2.45 46.07 -18.65
N ARG A 7 -3.67 45.54 -18.86
CA ARG A 7 -4.93 46.32 -18.71
C ARG A 7 -5.77 45.97 -17.49
N LEU A 8 -5.67 44.76 -16.91
CA LEU A 8 -6.58 44.31 -15.86
C LEU A 8 -5.92 44.25 -14.47
N SER A 9 -4.85 43.47 -14.32
CA SER A 9 -3.93 43.52 -13.17
C SER A 9 -2.80 42.50 -13.37
N PRO A 10 -1.52 42.86 -13.13
CA PRO A 10 -0.42 41.90 -13.13
C PRO A 10 -0.52 40.85 -12.01
N ALA A 11 -1.46 40.98 -11.07
CA ALA A 11 -1.70 39.98 -10.03
C ALA A 11 -2.15 38.62 -10.60
N ILE A 12 -2.95 38.61 -11.67
CA ILE A 12 -3.52 37.39 -12.26
C ILE A 12 -2.45 36.40 -12.74
N PRO A 13 -1.46 36.78 -13.57
CA PRO A 13 -0.39 35.87 -13.98
C PRO A 13 0.51 35.45 -12.81
N VAL A 14 0.67 36.28 -11.78
CA VAL A 14 1.46 35.95 -10.58
C VAL A 14 0.77 34.84 -9.78
N PHE A 15 -0.53 34.96 -9.51
CA PHE A 15 -1.29 33.90 -8.84
C PHE A 15 -1.32 32.61 -9.66
N ALA A 16 -1.48 32.70 -10.98
CA ALA A 16 -1.44 31.54 -11.87
C ALA A 16 -0.08 30.83 -11.81
N ALA A 17 1.03 31.58 -11.81
CA ALA A 17 2.37 31.02 -11.70
C ALA A 17 2.60 30.32 -10.35
N ILE A 18 2.13 30.91 -9.24
CA ILE A 18 2.23 30.31 -7.90
C ILE A 18 1.44 29.00 -7.85
N LEU A 19 0.18 29.01 -8.29
CA LEU A 19 -0.66 27.81 -8.29
C LEU A 19 -0.08 26.71 -9.18
N PHE A 20 0.45 27.08 -10.34
CA PHE A 20 1.12 26.15 -11.24
C PHE A 20 2.33 25.48 -10.55
N LEU A 21 3.18 26.27 -9.90
CA LEU A 21 4.33 25.75 -9.17
C LEU A 21 3.88 24.83 -8.03
N CYS A 22 2.86 25.22 -7.25
CA CYS A 22 2.29 24.36 -6.20
C CYS A 22 1.81 23.02 -6.75
N VAL A 23 1.08 23.01 -7.88
CA VAL A 23 0.60 21.78 -8.52
C VAL A 23 1.77 20.90 -8.95
N ILE A 24 2.80 21.46 -9.59
CA ILE A 24 3.99 20.71 -9.98
C ILE A 24 4.70 20.12 -8.75
N CYS A 25 4.84 20.88 -7.67
CA CYS A 25 5.40 20.38 -6.42
C CYS A 25 4.57 19.25 -5.82
N PHE A 26 3.24 19.37 -5.81
CA PHE A 26 2.37 18.30 -5.29
C PHE A 26 2.45 17.04 -6.13
N ILE A 27 2.45 17.16 -7.46
CA ILE A 27 2.63 16.02 -8.38
C ILE A 27 3.98 15.34 -8.14
N PHE A 28 5.05 16.12 -8.00
CA PHE A 28 6.37 15.56 -7.76
C PHE A 28 6.43 14.83 -6.41
N ARG A 29 5.85 15.42 -5.37
CA ARG A 29 5.78 14.79 -4.05
C ARG A 29 4.98 13.49 -4.10
N THR A 30 3.81 13.46 -4.72
CA THR A 30 3.01 12.22 -4.79
C THR A 30 3.65 11.16 -5.68
N ALA A 31 4.34 11.54 -6.76
CA ALA A 31 4.99 10.61 -7.67
C ALA A 31 6.28 10.01 -7.10
N CYS A 32 7.02 10.76 -6.28
CA CYS A 32 8.29 10.33 -5.70
C CYS A 32 8.19 9.85 -4.24
N SER A 33 7.00 9.98 -3.62
CA SER A 33 6.77 9.42 -2.28
C SER A 33 6.65 7.90 -2.35
N ASP A 34 7.32 7.23 -1.42
CA ASP A 34 7.16 5.79 -1.22
C ASP A 34 5.69 5.48 -0.90
N PRO A 35 5.04 4.57 -1.63
CA PRO A 35 3.65 4.20 -1.39
C PRO A 35 3.44 3.48 -0.04
N GLY A 36 4.50 3.09 0.66
CA GLY A 36 4.47 2.38 1.93
C GLY A 36 4.74 0.89 1.75
N ILE A 37 5.87 0.53 1.15
CA ILE A 37 6.23 -0.87 0.87
C ILE A 37 6.39 -1.67 2.17
N LEU A 38 5.59 -2.72 2.32
CA LEU A 38 5.72 -3.67 3.41
C LEU A 38 6.84 -4.68 3.09
N PRO A 39 7.81 -4.91 3.99
CA PRO A 39 8.91 -5.83 3.74
C PRO A 39 8.40 -7.26 3.53
N ARG A 40 9.13 -8.03 2.73
CA ARG A 40 8.83 -9.44 2.48
C ARG A 40 9.08 -10.25 3.75
N GLY A 41 8.34 -11.35 3.90
CA GLY A 41 8.49 -12.25 5.03
C GLY A 41 9.93 -12.74 5.15
N THR A 42 10.43 -12.84 6.37
CA THR A 42 11.77 -13.38 6.61
C THR A 42 11.83 -14.85 6.20
N SER A 43 13.01 -15.36 5.84
CA SER A 43 13.19 -16.77 5.46
C SER A 43 12.64 -17.72 6.53
N ASP A 44 12.81 -17.37 7.79
CA ASP A 44 12.41 -18.20 8.94
C ASP A 44 10.89 -18.22 9.10
N GLU A 45 10.21 -17.09 8.89
CA GLU A 45 8.75 -17.03 8.85
C GLU A 45 8.19 -17.83 7.65
N ILE A 46 8.83 -17.75 6.49
CA ILE A 46 8.41 -18.50 5.30
C ILE A 46 8.53 -20.01 5.56
N LEU A 47 9.63 -20.45 6.17
CA LEU A 47 9.87 -21.86 6.52
C LEU A 47 8.89 -22.35 7.58
N TYR A 48 8.54 -21.52 8.57
CA TYR A 48 7.51 -21.85 9.55
C TYR A 48 6.12 -22.01 8.90
N LEU A 49 5.78 -21.13 7.97
CA LEU A 49 4.53 -21.22 7.20
C LEU A 49 4.51 -22.47 6.31
N GLU A 50 5.62 -22.80 5.66
CA GLU A 50 5.73 -24.01 4.85
C GLU A 50 5.65 -25.28 5.72
N ARG A 51 6.33 -25.29 6.87
CA ARG A 51 6.31 -26.42 7.81
C ARG A 51 4.92 -26.63 8.43
N SER A 52 4.22 -25.56 8.77
CA SER A 52 2.85 -25.63 9.29
C SER A 52 1.84 -26.09 8.22
N ASN A 53 2.04 -25.71 6.95
CA ASN A 53 1.25 -26.26 5.84
C ASN A 53 1.38 -27.78 5.70
N VAL A 54 2.60 -28.32 5.90
CA VAL A 54 2.87 -29.77 5.82
C VAL A 54 2.40 -30.52 7.07
N ALA A 55 2.41 -29.89 8.25
CA ALA A 55 1.98 -30.52 9.49
C ALA A 55 0.44 -30.61 9.65
N ASN A 56 -0.32 -29.68 9.06
CA ASN A 56 -1.78 -29.64 9.20
C ASN A 56 -2.55 -30.57 8.24
N SER A 57 -1.89 -31.39 7.43
CA SER A 57 -2.57 -32.35 6.54
C SER A 57 -3.18 -33.57 7.27
N SER A 58 -3.03 -33.70 8.59
CA SER A 58 -3.51 -34.86 9.37
C SER A 58 -4.60 -34.57 10.42
N HIS A 59 -4.99 -33.31 10.66
CA HIS A 59 -6.11 -32.99 11.56
C HIS A 59 -6.92 -31.80 11.03
N SER A 60 -8.24 -31.96 11.02
CA SER A 60 -9.27 -31.05 10.51
C SER A 60 -9.35 -29.72 11.27
N VAL A 61 -8.31 -28.89 11.18
CA VAL A 61 -8.32 -27.48 11.57
C VAL A 61 -7.92 -26.69 10.33
N ALA A 62 -8.86 -25.88 9.85
CA ALA A 62 -8.83 -25.03 8.65
C ALA A 62 -7.47 -24.95 7.94
N LEU A 63 -7.44 -25.47 6.70
CA LEU A 63 -6.32 -25.36 5.76
C LEU A 63 -5.61 -24.00 5.90
N PRO A 64 -4.27 -23.95 6.08
CA PRO A 64 -3.50 -22.72 6.00
C PRO A 64 -3.42 -22.27 4.54
N GLY A 65 -4.56 -21.79 4.06
CA GLY A 65 -4.86 -21.66 2.65
C GLY A 65 -6.00 -20.68 2.44
N ARG A 66 -5.97 -19.52 3.13
CA ARG A 66 -6.27 -18.19 2.56
C ARG A 66 -6.64 -17.13 3.60
N THR A 67 -7.02 -17.48 4.82
CA THR A 67 -7.48 -16.51 5.82
C THR A 67 -7.14 -16.93 7.25
N ILE A 68 -6.40 -16.11 8.01
CA ILE A 68 -6.24 -16.27 9.46
C ILE A 68 -7.23 -15.35 10.15
N GLU A 69 -8.00 -15.88 11.10
CA GLU A 69 -8.82 -15.06 11.99
C GLU A 69 -7.96 -14.59 13.16
N VAL A 70 -7.63 -13.29 13.17
CA VAL A 70 -6.93 -12.67 14.30
C VAL A 70 -7.95 -11.89 15.10
N GLN A 71 -8.10 -12.24 16.37
CA GLN A 71 -8.85 -11.44 17.33
C GLN A 71 -8.00 -10.21 17.69
N MET A 72 -8.43 -9.04 17.23
CA MET A 72 -7.78 -7.79 17.60
C MET A 72 -8.07 -7.48 19.07
N HIS A 73 -7.20 -6.70 19.72
CA HIS A 73 -7.40 -6.22 21.10
C HIS A 73 -8.71 -5.42 21.28
N THR A 74 -9.30 -4.95 20.17
CA THR A 74 -10.59 -4.25 20.11
C THR A 74 -11.81 -5.19 20.12
N GLY A 75 -11.61 -6.51 20.18
CA GLY A 75 -12.67 -7.52 20.24
C GLY A 75 -13.23 -7.98 18.89
N HIS A 76 -12.81 -7.38 17.77
CA HIS A 76 -13.23 -7.78 16.43
C HIS A 76 -12.33 -8.89 15.86
N VAL A 77 -12.95 -9.94 15.31
CA VAL A 77 -12.26 -10.98 14.54
C VAL A 77 -12.13 -10.54 13.08
N LEU A 78 -10.90 -10.47 12.57
CA LEU A 78 -10.65 -10.12 11.17
C LEU A 78 -9.97 -11.28 10.45
N GLN A 79 -10.52 -11.66 9.29
CA GLN A 79 -9.92 -12.63 8.38
C GLN A 79 -8.82 -11.97 7.54
N LEU A 80 -7.55 -12.27 7.84
CA LEU A 80 -6.37 -11.77 7.13
C LEU A 80 -6.01 -12.65 5.94
N LYS A 81 -5.92 -12.07 4.74
CA LYS A 81 -5.57 -12.81 3.52
C LYS A 81 -4.07 -12.97 3.32
N PHE A 82 -3.65 -14.12 2.81
CA PHE A 82 -2.23 -14.39 2.50
C PHE A 82 -1.82 -13.89 1.11
N CYS A 83 -0.62 -13.32 1.00
CA CYS A 83 0.01 -12.98 -0.27
C CYS A 83 1.01 -14.05 -0.70
N SER A 84 0.75 -14.76 -1.80
CA SER A 84 1.66 -15.80 -2.31
C SER A 84 2.99 -15.23 -2.82
N THR A 85 3.01 -14.01 -3.35
CA THR A 85 4.21 -13.36 -3.92
C THR A 85 5.14 -12.81 -2.84
N CYS A 86 4.59 -12.10 -1.84
CA CYS A 86 5.36 -11.48 -0.77
C CYS A 86 5.54 -12.38 0.46
N LYS A 87 4.85 -13.54 0.48
CA LYS A 87 4.88 -14.56 1.53
C LYS A 87 4.56 -14.04 2.94
N ILE A 88 3.55 -13.18 3.03
CA ILE A 88 3.09 -12.56 4.29
C ILE A 88 1.57 -12.57 4.38
N PHE A 89 1.05 -12.53 5.61
CA PHE A 89 -0.35 -12.19 5.87
C PHE A 89 -0.54 -10.68 5.77
N ARG A 90 -1.48 -10.25 4.94
CA ARG A 90 -1.72 -8.83 4.66
C ARG A 90 -2.44 -8.19 5.86
N PRO A 91 -1.88 -7.12 6.46
CA PRO A 91 -2.62 -6.30 7.42
C PRO A 91 -3.91 -5.72 6.82
N PRO A 92 -4.88 -5.30 7.64
CA PRO A 92 -6.05 -4.59 7.14
C PRO A 92 -5.61 -3.35 6.35
N ARG A 93 -6.16 -3.19 5.13
CA ARG A 93 -5.89 -2.13 4.14
C ARG A 93 -4.70 -2.35 3.18
N VAL A 94 -3.91 -3.41 3.36
CA VAL A 94 -2.77 -3.71 2.46
C VAL A 94 -3.20 -4.57 1.27
N SER A 95 -2.80 -4.18 0.07
CA SER A 95 -3.05 -4.85 -1.20
C SER A 95 -1.74 -5.12 -1.94
N HIS A 96 -1.70 -6.21 -2.72
CA HIS A 96 -0.52 -6.48 -3.56
C HIS A 96 -0.66 -5.71 -4.87
N CYS A 97 0.26 -4.79 -5.11
CA CYS A 97 0.37 -4.12 -6.39
C CYS A 97 1.27 -4.95 -7.31
N SER A 98 0.70 -5.45 -8.42
CA SER A 98 1.46 -6.21 -9.42
C SER A 98 2.49 -5.36 -10.17
N LEU A 99 2.25 -4.06 -10.30
CA LEU A 99 3.18 -3.13 -10.94
C LEU A 99 4.43 -2.90 -10.07
N CYS A 100 4.23 -2.67 -8.76
CA CYS A 100 5.34 -2.45 -7.83
C CYS A 100 5.95 -3.76 -7.29
N ASN A 101 5.34 -4.92 -7.57
CA ASN A 101 5.73 -6.22 -7.02
C ASN A 101 5.91 -6.22 -5.49
N ALA A 102 5.08 -5.44 -4.80
CA ALA A 102 5.15 -5.20 -3.37
C ALA A 102 3.73 -5.19 -2.77
N CYS A 103 3.64 -5.53 -1.48
CA CYS A 103 2.42 -5.26 -0.70
C CYS A 103 2.51 -3.83 -0.18
N ILE A 104 1.42 -3.08 -0.38
CA ILE A 104 1.24 -1.67 -0.02
C ILE A 104 -0.11 -1.54 0.67
#